data_AF-A0A1Z4QD03-F1
#
_entry.id   AF-A0A1Z4QD03-F1
#
_cell.length_a   1.000
_cell.length_b   1.000
_cell.length_c   1.000
_cell.angle_alpha   90.00
_cell.angle_beta   90.00
_cell.angle_gamma   90.00
#
_symmetry.space_group_name_H-M   'P 1'
#
loop_
_entity.id
_entity.type
_entity.pdbx_description
1 polymer ?
#
loop_
_entity_poly.entity_id
_entity_poly.type
_entity_poly.pdbx_seq_one_letter_code
_entity_poly.pdbx_strand_id
1 'polypeptide(L)'
;MEKILHNGFLMNTKCFNALVATSTLAGVILASGSANAASLGYTAAIAYQPTDFTSLLSVQKFDSSLGILDSVVLDFIADITGSSKFENLGNSQSSPTVDLSSNVSLSLNNQTLLSLNPANVTTYQVTGFDNSLDFGGSSGKTINSIGDTKSGTQTLTSNLQSFIGTGNVDFLLSAISGSKVTGSGNIISQIQTNAKGSLAVTYNYTPTKSVPEPSAMLGIGLIAGFGLLSQGKKSWLHISKQ
;
A
#
# COMPACT_ATOMS: atom_id res chain seq x y z
N MET A 1 32.31 -46.00 -41.49
CA MET A 1 30.84 -46.12 -41.42
C MET A 1 30.50 -46.18 -39.94
N GLU A 2 29.82 -45.25 -39.31
CA GLU A 2 28.85 -44.26 -39.78
C GLU A 2 28.83 -43.10 -38.77
N LYS A 3 28.83 -41.86 -39.29
CA LYS A 3 28.66 -40.62 -38.52
C LYS A 3 27.17 -40.48 -38.18
N ILE A 4 26.83 -40.17 -36.93
CA ILE A 4 25.56 -39.52 -36.62
C ILE A 4 25.87 -38.15 -36.00
N LEU A 5 25.25 -37.13 -36.61
CA LEU A 5 25.44 -35.71 -36.40
C LEU A 5 24.51 -35.17 -35.30
N HIS A 6 25.01 -34.14 -34.61
CA HIS A 6 24.35 -32.94 -34.07
C HIS A 6 22.82 -32.95 -33.86
N ASN A 7 22.41 -32.55 -32.66
CA ASN A 7 21.62 -31.33 -32.52
C ASN A 7 21.77 -30.74 -31.11
N GLY A 8 22.32 -29.54 -31.05
CA GLY A 8 22.44 -28.75 -29.85
C GLY A 8 21.12 -28.09 -29.47
N PHE A 9 20.91 -27.92 -28.17
CA PHE A 9 19.98 -26.94 -27.64
C PHE A 9 20.62 -26.26 -26.43
N LEU A 10 21.35 -25.18 -26.71
CA LEU A 10 21.79 -24.23 -25.69
C LEU A 10 20.56 -23.40 -25.30
N MET A 11 19.95 -23.68 -24.15
CA MET A 11 18.88 -22.84 -23.62
C MET A 11 19.50 -21.65 -22.87
N ASN A 12 19.67 -20.55 -23.61
CA ASN A 12 20.08 -19.25 -23.10
C ASN A 12 18.88 -18.56 -22.43
N THR A 13 18.69 -18.78 -21.14
CA THR A 13 17.59 -18.14 -20.40
C THR A 13 17.98 -16.72 -20.02
N LYS A 14 17.67 -15.76 -20.91
CA LYS A 14 17.59 -14.35 -20.54
C LYS A 14 16.37 -14.17 -19.63
N CYS A 15 16.60 -13.95 -18.34
CA CYS A 15 15.52 -13.55 -17.42
C CYS A 15 15.00 -12.17 -17.85
N PHE A 16 13.72 -12.12 -18.21
CA PHE A 16 12.99 -10.90 -18.48
C PHE A 16 12.78 -10.13 -17.17
N ASN A 17 13.33 -8.92 -17.06
CA ASN A 17 12.90 -7.95 -16.05
C ASN A 17 11.51 -7.45 -16.45
N ALA A 18 10.46 -7.95 -15.78
CA ALA A 18 9.11 -7.42 -15.94
C ALA A 18 9.00 -6.10 -15.14
N LEU A 19 8.97 -4.97 -15.85
CA LEU A 19 8.59 -3.68 -15.29
C LEU A 19 7.08 -3.69 -15.06
N VAL A 20 6.66 -3.88 -13.80
CA VAL A 20 5.25 -3.78 -13.42
C VAL A 20 4.87 -2.31 -13.35
N ALA A 21 3.94 -1.89 -14.20
CA ALA A 21 3.35 -0.56 -14.14
C ALA A 21 2.30 -0.51 -13.01
N THR A 22 2.64 0.17 -11.92
CA THR A 22 1.71 0.46 -10.82
C THR A 22 0.77 1.59 -11.24
N SER A 23 -0.53 1.32 -11.34
CA SER A 23 -1.54 2.35 -11.60
C SER A 23 -2.00 3.01 -10.31
N THR A 24 -1.63 4.27 -10.07
CA THR A 24 -2.14 5.07 -8.95
C THR A 24 -3.47 5.71 -9.31
N LEU A 25 -4.54 5.42 -8.55
CA LEU A 25 -5.83 6.12 -8.66
C LEU A 25 -5.93 7.18 -7.55
N ALA A 26 -6.02 8.46 -7.93
CA ALA A 26 -6.25 9.57 -7.00
C ALA A 26 -7.74 9.96 -6.99
N GLY A 27 -8.37 9.98 -5.82
CA GLY A 27 -9.73 10.48 -5.62
C GLY A 27 -9.72 11.68 -4.65
N VAL A 28 -10.34 12.79 -5.04
CA VAL A 28 -10.46 14.01 -4.21
C VAL A 28 -11.91 14.15 -3.74
N ILE A 29 -12.16 14.25 -2.43
CA ILE A 29 -13.46 14.61 -1.86
C ILE A 29 -13.33 16.01 -1.24
N LEU A 30 -14.00 17.01 -1.82
CA LEU A 30 -14.02 18.39 -1.30
C LEU A 30 -15.30 18.60 -0.47
N ALA A 31 -15.16 18.84 0.84
CA ALA A 31 -16.23 19.34 1.69
C ALA A 31 -15.86 20.76 2.16
N SER A 32 -16.75 21.73 1.92
CA SER A 32 -16.54 23.15 2.25
C SER A 32 -17.31 23.55 3.53
N GLY A 33 -16.59 23.96 4.58
CA GLY A 33 -17.13 24.69 5.73
C GLY A 33 -16.39 24.46 7.06
N SER A 34 -15.72 25.50 7.60
CA SER A 34 -14.88 25.52 8.82
C SER A 34 -13.66 24.58 8.78
N ALA A 35 -12.43 25.09 8.94
CA ALA A 35 -11.14 24.36 8.88
C ALA A 35 -11.26 22.85 8.55
N ASN A 36 -11.54 22.51 7.29
CA ASN A 36 -11.70 21.12 6.91
C ASN A 36 -10.30 20.58 6.69
N ALA A 37 -9.84 19.72 7.59
CA ALA A 37 -8.73 18.84 7.27
C ALA A 37 -9.15 18.02 6.04
N ALA A 38 -8.46 18.21 4.93
CA ALA A 38 -8.63 17.42 3.73
C ALA A 38 -7.67 16.23 3.79
N SER A 39 -7.99 15.15 3.08
CA SER A 39 -7.10 14.00 2.95
C SER A 39 -6.85 13.60 1.51
N LEU A 40 -5.68 13.00 1.27
CA LEU A 40 -5.25 12.50 -0.04
C LEU A 40 -4.59 11.13 0.16
N GLY A 41 -5.10 10.11 -0.53
CA GLY A 41 -4.68 8.72 -0.36
C GLY A 41 -3.91 8.17 -1.57
N TYR A 42 -2.88 7.37 -1.28
CA TYR A 42 -2.12 6.59 -2.26
C TYR A 42 -1.95 5.15 -1.78
N THR A 43 -1.77 4.22 -2.71
CA THR A 43 -1.49 2.82 -2.38
C THR A 43 -0.33 2.29 -3.22
N ALA A 44 0.42 1.34 -2.64
CA ALA A 44 1.46 0.58 -3.31
C ALA A 44 1.45 -0.86 -2.78
N ALA A 45 1.70 -1.83 -3.65
CA ALA A 45 1.82 -3.22 -3.25
C ALA A 45 2.78 -3.95 -4.18
N ILE A 46 3.38 -5.03 -3.67
CA ILE A 46 4.05 -6.03 -4.49
C ILE A 46 3.19 -7.29 -4.57
N ALA A 47 3.45 -8.14 -5.57
CA ALA A 47 2.91 -9.49 -5.58
C ALA A 47 3.65 -10.39 -4.58
N TYR A 48 3.12 -11.59 -4.31
CA TYR A 48 3.85 -12.60 -3.54
C TYR A 48 5.21 -12.89 -4.20
N GLN A 49 6.25 -12.95 -3.38
CA GLN A 49 7.60 -13.37 -3.75
C GLN A 49 8.12 -14.37 -2.71
N PRO A 50 9.02 -15.29 -3.08
CA PRO A 50 9.77 -16.07 -2.09
C PRO A 50 10.40 -15.13 -1.08
N THR A 51 10.30 -15.48 0.21
CA THR A 51 10.88 -14.72 1.34
C THR A 51 12.39 -14.54 1.23
N ASP A 52 12.96 -13.74 2.14
CA ASP A 52 14.36 -13.30 2.18
C ASP A 52 14.69 -12.31 1.06
N PHE A 53 13.81 -11.32 0.90
CA PHE A 53 13.93 -10.27 -0.11
C PHE A 53 13.80 -8.86 0.48
N THR A 54 14.23 -7.90 -0.32
CA THR A 54 13.90 -6.48 -0.18
C THR A 54 13.27 -5.95 -1.47
N SER A 55 12.34 -5.01 -1.35
CA SER A 55 11.68 -4.36 -2.47
C SER A 55 11.24 -2.94 -2.10
N LEU A 56 10.87 -2.14 -3.09
CA LEU A 56 10.37 -0.78 -2.88
C LEU A 56 8.85 -0.73 -3.03
N LEU A 57 8.20 -0.03 -2.10
CA LEU A 57 6.82 0.43 -2.23
C LEU A 57 6.87 1.94 -2.46
N SER A 58 6.60 2.36 -3.69
CA SER A 58 6.67 3.77 -4.11
C SER A 58 5.28 4.40 -4.13
N VAL A 59 5.12 5.53 -3.44
CA VAL A 59 3.89 6.34 -3.47
C VAL A 59 4.23 7.78 -3.81
N GLN A 60 3.28 8.52 -4.40
CA GLN A 60 3.50 9.92 -4.72
C GLN A 60 3.70 10.75 -3.43
N LYS A 61 4.60 11.73 -3.49
CA LYS A 61 4.73 12.76 -2.45
C LYS A 61 3.53 13.69 -2.44
N PHE A 62 3.27 14.28 -1.28
CA PHE A 62 2.29 15.34 -1.11
C PHE A 62 2.74 16.60 -1.87
N ASP A 63 1.85 17.12 -2.72
CA ASP A 63 2.04 18.40 -3.41
C ASP A 63 1.77 19.57 -2.46
N SER A 64 2.83 20.32 -2.14
CA SER A 64 2.76 21.48 -1.25
C SER A 64 1.86 22.60 -1.75
N SER A 65 1.48 22.64 -3.04
CA SER A 65 0.54 23.65 -3.52
C SER A 65 -0.90 23.41 -3.02
N LEU A 66 -1.20 22.22 -2.51
CA LEU A 66 -2.53 21.89 -1.99
C LEU A 66 -2.78 22.47 -0.59
N GLY A 67 -1.73 22.69 0.21
CA GLY A 67 -1.88 23.07 1.61
C GLY A 67 -0.67 22.77 2.48
N ILE A 68 -0.89 22.84 3.78
CA ILE A 68 0.10 22.47 4.81
C ILE A 68 -0.18 21.03 5.22
N LEU A 69 0.80 20.14 5.05
CA LEU A 69 0.70 18.75 5.47
C LEU A 69 0.72 18.66 7.01
N ASP A 70 -0.35 18.14 7.60
CA ASP A 70 -0.53 18.05 9.05
C ASP A 70 -0.11 16.68 9.59
N SER A 71 -0.40 15.60 8.87
CA SER A 71 0.02 14.24 9.23
C SER A 71 0.05 13.28 8.05
N VAL A 72 0.76 12.17 8.23
CA VAL A 72 0.79 11.03 7.31
C VAL A 72 0.34 9.79 8.07
N VAL A 73 -0.70 9.12 7.60
CA VAL A 73 -1.14 7.83 8.12
C VAL A 73 -0.67 6.73 7.18
N LEU A 74 0.02 5.74 7.72
CA LEU A 74 0.51 4.57 7.02
C LEU A 74 -0.30 3.37 7.47
N ASP A 75 -1.03 2.74 6.57
CA ASP A 75 -1.69 1.45 6.80
C ASP A 75 -0.92 0.38 6.04
N PHE A 76 -0.21 -0.46 6.78
CA PHE A 76 0.65 -1.50 6.23
C PHE A 76 0.05 -2.88 6.47
N ILE A 77 0.00 -3.70 5.43
CA ILE A 77 -0.47 -5.09 5.47
C ILE A 77 0.68 -5.99 5.02
N ALA A 78 0.99 -6.99 5.84
CA ALA A 78 1.93 -8.06 5.55
C ALA A 78 1.15 -9.38 5.44
N ASP A 79 1.21 -10.00 4.28
CA ASP A 79 0.65 -11.33 4.04
C ASP A 79 1.76 -12.34 3.81
N ILE A 80 1.58 -13.54 4.35
CA ILE A 80 2.40 -14.71 3.99
C ILE A 80 1.54 -15.83 3.45
N THR A 81 2.10 -16.60 2.54
CA THR A 81 1.53 -17.86 2.08
C THR A 81 2.63 -18.86 1.78
N GLY A 82 2.35 -20.14 1.90
CA GLY A 82 3.34 -21.16 1.68
C GLY A 82 2.79 -22.56 1.66
N SER A 83 3.71 -23.49 1.46
CA SER A 83 3.48 -24.92 1.53
C SER A 83 4.51 -25.56 2.44
N SER A 84 4.14 -26.68 3.04
CA SER A 84 5.03 -27.46 3.88
C SER A 84 4.73 -28.94 3.67
N LYS A 85 5.77 -29.77 3.75
CA LYS A 85 5.64 -31.21 3.76
C LYS A 85 6.64 -31.82 4.73
N PHE A 86 6.24 -32.89 5.39
CA PHE A 86 7.09 -33.61 6.33
C PHE A 86 6.75 -35.10 6.35
N GLU A 87 7.73 -35.91 6.73
CA GLU A 87 7.63 -37.37 6.85
C GLU A 87 8.36 -37.82 8.12
N ASN A 88 7.73 -38.70 8.91
CA ASN A 88 8.35 -39.33 10.06
C ASN A 88 9.02 -40.63 9.67
N LEU A 89 10.35 -40.63 9.68
CA LEU A 89 11.20 -41.78 9.39
C LEU A 89 11.47 -42.64 10.65
N GLY A 90 10.89 -42.28 11.80
CA GLY A 90 11.04 -43.01 13.06
C GLY A 90 10.02 -44.15 13.21
N ASN A 91 10.35 -45.14 14.04
CA ASN A 91 9.50 -46.32 14.26
C ASN A 91 8.26 -46.06 15.13
N SER A 92 8.16 -44.88 15.75
CA SER A 92 7.10 -44.51 16.70
C SER A 92 6.41 -43.22 16.26
N GLN A 93 5.21 -42.99 16.81
CA GLN A 93 4.45 -41.76 16.59
C GLN A 93 5.29 -40.50 16.90
N SER A 94 5.09 -39.44 16.12
CA SER A 94 5.72 -38.13 16.30
C SER A 94 4.68 -37.01 16.19
N SER A 95 5.03 -35.85 16.74
CA SER A 95 4.19 -34.65 16.75
C SER A 95 4.88 -33.46 16.08
N PRO A 96 5.11 -33.48 14.75
CA PRO A 96 5.75 -32.37 14.07
C PRO A 96 4.89 -31.10 14.13
N THR A 97 5.55 -29.97 14.38
CA THR A 97 4.96 -28.63 14.34
C THR A 97 5.47 -27.88 13.11
N VAL A 98 4.55 -27.45 12.26
CA VAL A 98 4.82 -26.54 11.15
C VAL A 98 4.55 -25.12 11.63
N ASP A 99 5.57 -24.27 11.56
CA ASP A 99 5.51 -22.84 11.81
C ASP A 99 5.83 -22.12 10.50
N LEU A 100 4.79 -21.59 9.84
CA LEU A 100 4.94 -20.70 8.70
C LEU A 100 4.89 -19.26 9.21
N SER A 101 6.04 -18.59 9.24
CA SER A 101 6.15 -17.21 9.74
C SER A 101 7.20 -16.40 8.99
N SER A 102 7.04 -15.08 9.00
CA SER A 102 8.01 -14.13 8.46
C SER A 102 8.01 -12.83 9.27
N ASN A 103 9.17 -12.21 9.44
CA ASN A 103 9.25 -10.81 9.85
C ASN A 103 9.19 -9.93 8.60
N VAL A 104 8.13 -9.14 8.48
CA VAL A 104 7.91 -8.22 7.36
C VAL A 104 7.95 -6.79 7.88
N SER A 105 8.90 -6.01 7.41
CA SER A 105 9.15 -4.65 7.88
C SER A 105 9.03 -3.62 6.77
N LEU A 106 8.54 -2.44 7.15
CA LEU A 106 8.44 -1.25 6.32
C LEU A 106 9.36 -0.19 6.91
N SER A 107 10.30 0.30 6.11
CA SER A 107 11.29 1.30 6.53
C SER A 107 11.34 2.49 5.60
N LEU A 108 11.70 3.64 6.14
CA LEU A 108 11.98 4.86 5.37
C LEU A 108 13.26 5.50 5.92
N ASN A 109 14.19 5.89 5.05
CA ASN A 109 15.46 6.51 5.44
C ASN A 109 16.22 5.71 6.52
N ASN A 110 16.30 4.39 6.35
CA ASN A 110 16.93 3.43 7.28
C ASN A 110 16.31 3.37 8.69
N GLN A 111 15.10 3.91 8.88
CA GLN A 111 14.34 3.75 10.11
C GLN A 111 13.14 2.84 9.88
N THR A 112 13.02 1.80 10.69
CA THR A 112 11.84 0.92 10.70
C THR A 112 10.65 1.70 11.22
N LEU A 113 9.61 1.78 10.39
CA LEU A 113 8.33 2.40 10.74
C LEU A 113 7.41 1.35 11.36
N LEU A 114 7.17 0.26 10.63
CA LEU A 114 6.33 -0.85 11.05
C LEU A 114 7.09 -2.17 10.88
N SER A 115 6.90 -3.09 11.82
CA SER A 115 7.41 -4.46 11.75
C SER A 115 6.31 -5.42 12.19
N LEU A 116 5.88 -6.27 11.26
CA LEU A 116 4.77 -7.20 11.45
C LEU A 116 5.29 -8.63 11.37
N ASN A 117 4.70 -9.54 12.15
CA ASN A 117 5.05 -10.95 12.16
C ASN A 117 3.80 -11.82 11.94
N PRO A 118 3.32 -11.95 10.68
CA PRO A 118 2.32 -12.97 10.38
C PRO A 118 2.89 -14.36 10.64
N ALA A 119 2.08 -15.22 11.24
CA ALA A 119 2.48 -16.56 11.64
C ALA A 119 1.27 -17.52 11.68
N ASN A 120 1.46 -18.72 11.12
CA ASN A 120 0.52 -19.83 11.22
C ASN A 120 1.27 -21.05 11.77
N VAL A 121 0.90 -21.47 12.97
CA VAL A 121 1.56 -22.57 13.69
C VAL A 121 0.57 -23.70 13.91
N THR A 122 0.86 -24.87 13.36
CA THR A 122 0.02 -26.06 13.50
C THR A 122 0.86 -27.28 13.84
N THR A 123 0.43 -28.04 14.84
CA THR A 123 1.01 -29.33 15.20
C THR A 123 0.16 -30.47 14.64
N TYR A 124 0.81 -31.47 14.08
CA TYR A 124 0.19 -32.68 13.55
C TYR A 124 0.61 -33.90 14.35
N GLN A 125 -0.19 -34.95 14.32
CA GLN A 125 0.16 -36.27 14.85
C GLN A 125 0.32 -37.23 13.67
N VAL A 126 1.45 -37.91 13.59
CA VAL A 126 1.75 -38.90 12.54
C VAL A 126 2.30 -40.17 13.18
N THR A 127 1.99 -41.32 12.60
CA THR A 127 2.46 -42.63 13.05
C THR A 127 3.95 -42.81 12.76
N GLY A 128 4.51 -43.96 13.16
CA GLY A 128 5.83 -44.38 12.70
C GLY A 128 5.86 -44.61 11.18
N PHE A 129 7.06 -44.60 10.63
CA PHE A 129 7.36 -44.73 9.20
C PHE A 129 6.68 -45.95 8.59
N ASP A 130 6.03 -45.76 7.44
CA ASP A 130 5.33 -46.81 6.70
C ASP A 130 6.21 -47.48 5.62
N ASN A 131 7.50 -47.13 5.58
CA ASN A 131 8.51 -47.56 4.59
C ASN A 131 8.43 -46.85 3.24
N SER A 132 7.71 -45.72 3.13
CA SER A 132 7.64 -44.87 1.93
C SER A 132 8.00 -43.42 2.22
N LEU A 133 8.92 -42.83 1.45
CA LEU A 133 9.18 -41.38 1.49
C LEU A 133 8.30 -40.68 0.45
N ASP A 134 7.06 -40.39 0.81
CA ASP A 134 6.08 -39.74 -0.07
C ASP A 134 5.42 -38.49 0.51
N PHE A 135 5.70 -38.15 1.77
CA PHE A 135 5.09 -37.01 2.48
C PHE A 135 3.57 -37.13 2.57
N GLY A 136 3.07 -38.35 2.72
CA GLY A 136 1.66 -38.71 2.75
C GLY A 136 1.37 -39.82 3.76
N GLY A 137 0.26 -40.53 3.57
CA GLY A 137 -0.11 -41.62 4.45
C GLY A 137 -0.33 -41.21 5.91
N SER A 138 -0.06 -42.13 6.84
CA SER A 138 -0.18 -41.89 8.27
C SER A 138 1.12 -41.39 8.91
N SER A 139 2.27 -41.57 8.26
CA SER A 139 3.59 -41.13 8.75
C SER A 139 4.01 -39.75 8.25
N GLY A 140 3.36 -39.21 7.22
CA GLY A 140 3.69 -37.92 6.62
C GLY A 140 2.48 -37.05 6.32
N LYS A 141 2.76 -35.82 5.87
CA LYS A 141 1.74 -34.89 5.41
C LYS A 141 2.31 -33.88 4.42
N THR A 142 1.53 -33.61 3.38
CA THR A 142 1.74 -32.48 2.46
C THR A 142 0.65 -31.43 2.67
N ILE A 143 1.05 -30.18 2.80
CA ILE A 143 0.19 -29.03 3.06
C ILE A 143 0.42 -28.01 1.94
N ASN A 144 -0.56 -27.85 1.05
CA ASN A 144 -0.40 -27.08 -0.19
C ASN A 144 -0.61 -25.57 -0.01
N SER A 145 -1.33 -25.15 1.03
CA SER A 145 -1.60 -23.73 1.29
C SER A 145 -1.77 -23.49 2.78
N ILE A 146 -0.86 -22.69 3.32
CA ILE A 146 -0.89 -22.15 4.68
C ILE A 146 -0.61 -20.66 4.56
N GLY A 147 -1.18 -19.83 5.42
CA GLY A 147 -0.95 -18.40 5.39
C GLY A 147 -1.42 -17.72 6.65
N ASP A 148 -1.02 -16.46 6.79
CA ASP A 148 -1.51 -15.53 7.80
C ASP A 148 -1.34 -14.10 7.26
N THR A 149 -2.13 -13.18 7.81
CA THR A 149 -2.10 -11.76 7.47
C THR A 149 -2.03 -10.96 8.75
N LYS A 150 -1.15 -9.96 8.77
CA LYS A 150 -1.11 -8.94 9.83
C LYS A 150 -1.18 -7.56 9.20
N SER A 151 -1.79 -6.63 9.92
CA SER A 151 -1.82 -5.23 9.56
C SER A 151 -1.39 -4.35 10.74
N GLY A 152 -0.86 -3.19 10.43
CA GLY A 152 -0.51 -2.17 11.41
C GLY A 152 -0.69 -0.78 10.83
N THR A 153 -1.02 0.17 11.70
CA THR A 153 -1.19 1.58 11.34
C THR A 153 -0.20 2.43 12.10
N GLN A 154 0.39 3.42 11.45
CA GLN A 154 1.25 4.42 12.08
C GLN A 154 0.90 5.82 11.58
N THR A 155 0.72 6.75 12.52
CA THR A 155 0.53 8.17 12.20
C THR A 155 1.81 8.94 12.50
N LEU A 156 2.30 9.67 11.49
CA LEU A 156 3.43 10.57 11.59
C LEU A 156 2.94 12.02 11.65
N THR A 157 3.36 12.76 12.66
CA THR A 157 3.05 14.18 12.86
C THR A 157 4.30 15.06 12.91
N SER A 158 5.49 14.45 12.76
CA SER A 158 6.79 15.13 12.77
C SER A 158 7.67 14.57 11.65
N ASN A 159 8.72 15.30 11.29
CA ASN A 159 9.65 14.94 10.20
C ASN A 159 8.94 14.73 8.85
N LEU A 160 7.88 15.48 8.59
CA LEU A 160 7.01 15.35 7.42
C LEU A 160 7.70 15.75 6.09
N GLN A 161 8.88 16.37 6.16
CA GLN A 161 9.60 16.85 4.99
C GLN A 161 9.92 15.75 3.96
N SER A 162 10.11 14.51 4.40
CA SER A 162 10.36 13.38 3.50
C SER A 162 9.18 13.07 2.57
N PHE A 163 7.98 13.52 2.92
CA PHE A 163 6.73 13.25 2.22
C PHE A 163 6.29 14.38 1.30
N ILE A 164 6.95 15.55 1.33
CA ILE A 164 6.53 16.74 0.59
C ILE A 164 7.42 16.95 -0.64
N GLY A 165 6.81 17.32 -1.76
CA GLY A 165 7.51 17.74 -2.98
C GLY A 165 7.09 16.96 -4.22
N THR A 166 7.91 17.01 -5.25
CA THR A 166 7.67 16.30 -6.51
C THR A 166 8.21 14.86 -6.48
N GLY A 167 7.60 13.95 -7.23
CA GLY A 167 8.04 12.56 -7.35
C GLY A 167 7.47 11.64 -6.27
N ASN A 168 8.21 10.58 -5.94
CA ASN A 168 7.75 9.52 -5.04
C ASN A 168 8.52 9.51 -3.71
N VAL A 169 7.86 8.99 -2.67
CA VAL A 169 8.49 8.41 -1.47
C VAL A 169 8.65 6.93 -1.71
N ASP A 170 9.86 6.43 -1.56
CA ASP A 170 10.17 5.00 -1.67
C ASP A 170 10.35 4.41 -0.27
N PHE A 171 9.45 3.52 0.11
CA PHE A 171 9.57 2.74 1.33
C PHE A 171 10.28 1.43 1.03
N LEU A 172 11.24 1.06 1.88
CA LEU A 172 11.90 -0.24 1.82
C LEU A 172 11.02 -1.27 2.54
N LEU A 173 10.49 -2.21 1.78
CA LEU A 173 9.87 -3.43 2.27
C LEU A 173 10.93 -4.51 2.38
N SER A 174 11.01 -5.18 3.54
CA SER A 174 11.85 -6.36 3.75
C SER A 174 10.99 -7.49 4.32
N ALA A 175 11.17 -8.71 3.82
CA ALA A 175 10.50 -9.89 4.35
C ALA A 175 11.52 -11.01 4.56
N ILE A 176 11.75 -11.38 5.82
CA ILE A 176 12.71 -12.42 6.21
C ILE A 176 11.93 -13.60 6.80
N SER A 177 12.19 -14.81 6.33
CA SER A 177 11.47 -15.99 6.81
C SER A 177 11.92 -16.41 8.21
N GLY A 178 10.97 -16.72 9.08
CA GLY A 178 11.18 -17.42 10.35
C GLY A 178 10.66 -18.86 10.31
N SER A 179 10.26 -19.33 9.12
CA SER A 179 9.50 -20.55 8.94
C SER A 179 10.33 -21.79 9.25
N LYS A 180 9.73 -22.76 9.96
CA LYS A 180 10.41 -23.99 10.37
C LYS A 180 9.43 -25.14 10.57
N VAL A 181 9.97 -26.36 10.50
CA VAL A 181 9.31 -27.55 11.00
C VAL A 181 10.12 -28.07 12.18
N THR A 182 9.47 -28.26 13.33
CA THR A 182 10.08 -28.88 14.51
C THR A 182 9.43 -30.24 14.75
N GLY A 183 10.12 -31.15 15.44
CA GLY A 183 9.63 -32.50 15.70
C GLY A 183 10.73 -33.39 16.27
N SER A 184 10.50 -34.71 16.23
CA SER A 184 11.54 -35.69 16.57
C SER A 184 12.73 -35.61 15.58
N GLY A 185 13.89 -36.14 15.98
CA GLY A 185 15.11 -36.12 15.14
C GLY A 185 15.01 -36.96 13.85
N ASN A 186 13.94 -37.75 13.70
CA ASN A 186 13.70 -38.59 12.51
C ASN A 186 12.69 -37.97 11.53
N ILE A 187 12.45 -36.66 11.62
CA ILE A 187 11.58 -35.94 10.68
C ILE A 187 12.41 -35.40 9.52
N ILE A 188 12.04 -35.74 8.29
CA ILE A 188 12.47 -35.01 7.10
C ILE A 188 11.36 -34.04 6.68
N SER A 189 11.73 -32.82 6.29
CA SER A 189 10.75 -31.79 5.93
C SER A 189 11.25 -30.81 4.88
N GLN A 190 10.30 -30.13 4.24
CA GLN A 190 10.53 -29.01 3.35
C GLN A 190 9.44 -27.96 3.58
N ILE A 191 9.82 -26.68 3.59
CA ILE A 191 8.90 -25.55 3.68
C ILE A 191 9.25 -24.52 2.61
N GLN A 192 8.23 -23.92 2.02
CA GLN A 192 8.37 -22.77 1.14
C GLN A 192 7.45 -21.65 1.62
N THR A 193 8.03 -20.47 1.82
CA THR A 193 7.31 -19.29 2.31
C THR A 193 7.45 -18.16 1.31
N ASN A 194 6.32 -17.61 0.89
CA ASN A 194 6.23 -16.40 0.11
C ASN A 194 5.61 -15.28 0.97
N ALA A 195 6.03 -14.04 0.75
CA ALA A 195 5.47 -12.87 1.41
C ALA A 195 5.04 -11.79 0.41
N LYS A 196 4.09 -10.98 0.84
CA LYS A 196 3.53 -9.84 0.10
C LYS A 196 3.38 -8.66 1.06
N GLY A 197 3.71 -7.47 0.61
CA GLY A 197 3.49 -6.23 1.36
C GLY A 197 2.58 -5.27 0.58
N SER A 198 1.64 -4.66 1.29
CA SER A 198 0.77 -3.60 0.76
C SER A 198 0.78 -2.41 1.71
N LEU A 199 0.86 -1.20 1.17
CA LEU A 199 0.88 0.04 1.91
C LEU A 199 -0.18 0.99 1.35
N ALA A 200 -1.01 1.54 2.24
CA ALA A 200 -1.79 2.73 1.97
C ALA A 200 -1.20 3.91 2.75
N VAL A 201 -1.08 5.06 2.08
CA VAL A 201 -0.58 6.31 2.66
C VAL A 201 -1.67 7.35 2.53
N THR A 202 -2.08 7.93 3.66
CA THR A 202 -3.05 9.02 3.71
C THR A 202 -2.38 10.28 4.23
N TYR A 203 -2.32 11.31 3.39
CA TYR A 203 -1.88 12.66 3.75
C TYR A 203 -3.06 13.45 4.28
N ASN A 204 -3.06 13.85 5.54
CA ASN A 204 -4.02 14.82 6.08
C ASN A 204 -3.40 16.20 6.05
N TYR A 205 -4.11 17.18 5.50
CA TYR A 205 -3.57 18.51 5.27
C TYR A 205 -4.63 19.60 5.45
N THR A 206 -4.16 20.79 5.78
CA THR A 206 -4.97 22.01 5.83
C THR A 206 -4.86 22.71 4.47
N PRO A 207 -5.96 22.80 3.69
CA PRO A 207 -5.90 23.38 2.35
C PRO A 207 -5.50 24.86 2.37
N THR A 208 -4.75 25.31 1.36
CA THR A 208 -4.56 26.74 1.15
C THR A 208 -5.91 27.39 0.86
N LYS A 209 -6.33 28.35 1.69
CA LYS A 209 -7.51 29.16 1.38
C LYS A 209 -7.18 30.05 0.18
N SER A 210 -7.86 29.84 -0.95
CA SER A 210 -7.87 30.85 -2.00
C SER A 210 -8.55 32.10 -1.44
N VAL A 211 -7.79 33.17 -1.25
CA VAL A 211 -8.37 34.49 -0.94
C VAL A 211 -9.18 34.92 -2.17
N PRO A 212 -10.50 35.18 -2.07
CA PRO A 212 -11.20 35.84 -3.16
C PRO A 212 -10.57 37.22 -3.33
N GLU A 213 -9.98 37.50 -4.49
CA GLU A 213 -9.40 38.82 -4.73
C GLU A 213 -10.49 39.92 -4.54
N PRO A 214 -10.26 40.94 -3.69
CA PRO A 214 -11.22 42.03 -3.50
C PRO A 214 -11.44 42.96 -4.71
N SER A 215 -10.93 42.64 -5.90
CA SER A 215 -10.75 43.61 -6.99
C SER A 215 -11.97 43.80 -7.92
N ALA A 216 -13.02 42.99 -7.82
CA ALA A 216 -14.18 43.12 -8.71
C ALA A 216 -15.33 43.98 -8.13
N MET A 217 -15.31 44.34 -6.84
CA MET A 217 -16.37 45.13 -6.19
C MET A 217 -15.95 46.58 -5.89
N LEU A 218 -15.09 47.16 -6.72
CA LEU A 218 -14.89 48.62 -6.78
C LEU A 218 -15.18 49.20 -8.18
N GLY A 219 -15.74 48.38 -9.08
CA GLY A 219 -15.93 48.70 -10.50
C GLY A 219 -17.35 49.04 -10.95
N ILE A 220 -18.33 49.20 -10.05
CA ILE A 220 -19.63 49.80 -10.40
C ILE A 220 -19.78 51.14 -9.67
N GLY A 221 -19.25 52.18 -10.31
CA GLY A 221 -20.10 53.30 -10.67
C GLY A 221 -20.45 54.30 -9.58
N LEU A 222 -19.44 55.06 -9.16
CA LEU A 222 -19.55 56.46 -8.75
C LEU A 222 -20.10 57.36 -9.88
N ILE A 223 -21.33 57.15 -10.35
CA ILE A 223 -22.04 58.11 -11.23
C ILE A 223 -23.53 58.17 -10.84
N ALA A 224 -23.83 58.84 -9.72
CA ALA A 224 -25.19 59.27 -9.38
C ALA A 224 -25.14 60.61 -8.65
N GLY A 225 -24.46 61.57 -9.26
CA GLY A 225 -24.38 62.93 -8.76
C GLY A 225 -23.80 63.82 -9.83
N PHE A 226 -24.67 64.39 -10.66
CA PHE A 226 -24.62 65.77 -11.15
C PHE A 226 -25.70 65.96 -12.22
N GLY A 227 -26.65 66.85 -11.92
CA GLY A 227 -27.46 67.52 -12.93
C GLY A 227 -28.91 67.04 -13.05
N LEU A 228 -29.82 67.69 -12.31
CA LEU A 228 -30.99 68.36 -12.87
C LEU A 228 -31.79 69.01 -11.74
N LEU A 229 -31.25 70.12 -11.24
CA LEU A 229 -32.05 71.21 -10.68
C LEU A 229 -32.06 72.32 -11.73
N SER A 230 -33.15 72.46 -12.47
CA SER A 230 -33.55 73.76 -13.02
C SER A 230 -35.03 73.98 -12.76
N GLN A 231 -35.29 74.91 -11.86
CA GLN A 231 -36.59 75.53 -11.57
C GLN A 231 -37.20 76.05 -12.89
N GLY A 232 -38.51 75.98 -13.15
CA GLY A 232 -39.59 76.65 -12.43
C GLY A 232 -40.14 77.81 -13.29
N LYS A 233 -41.48 78.00 -13.28
CA LYS A 233 -42.32 79.05 -13.95
C LYS A 233 -42.91 78.60 -15.31
N LYS A 234 -44.18 78.81 -15.67
CA LYS A 234 -45.31 79.62 -15.14
C LYS A 234 -46.58 79.30 -15.99
N SER A 235 -47.78 79.41 -15.37
CA SER A 235 -49.03 79.99 -15.93
C SER A 235 -49.73 79.24 -17.09
N TRP A 236 -51.05 79.21 -17.32
CA TRP A 236 -52.33 79.49 -16.65
C TRP A 236 -53.41 79.13 -17.72
N LEU A 237 -54.49 78.46 -17.31
CA LEU A 237 -55.83 78.31 -17.93
C LEU A 237 -55.99 78.12 -19.46
N HIS A 238 -56.79 77.12 -19.87
CA HIS A 238 -58.14 77.36 -20.46
C HIS A 238 -58.96 76.08 -20.76
N ILE A 239 -60.17 76.08 -20.17
CA ILE A 239 -61.49 75.70 -20.73
C ILE A 239 -61.90 74.23 -21.02
N SER A 240 -63.21 74.10 -20.80
CA SER A 240 -64.12 73.02 -20.42
C SER A 240 -64.93 72.32 -21.52
N LYS A 241 -65.75 71.35 -21.06
CA LYS A 241 -66.99 70.75 -21.63
C LYS A 241 -66.74 69.56 -22.57
N GLN A 242 -67.50 68.46 -22.50
CA GLN A 242 -68.84 68.23 -21.96
C GLN A 242 -68.97 66.78 -21.46
#